data_AF-A0A920M0E1-F1
#
_entry.id   AF-A0A920M0E1-F1
#
_cell.length_a   1.000
_cell.length_b   1.000
_cell.length_c   1.000
_cell.angle_alpha   90.00
_cell.angle_beta   90.00
_cell.angle_gamma   90.00
#
_symmetry.space_group_name_H-M   'P 1'
#
loop_
_entity.id
_entity.type
_entity.pdbx_description
1 polymer ?
#
loop_
_entity_poly.entity_id
_entity_poly.type
_entity_poly.pdbx_seq_one_letter_code
_entity_poly.pdbx_strand_id
1 'polypeptide(L)' 'MAKLYFFYSTMNAGKSTALLQSNHNYSESNLKTLLFIPKDLGDKSDGKIISRIGLEADAIIVDNEYNFLMKLKN' A
#
# COMPACT_ATOMS: atom_id res chain seq x y z
N MET A 1 13.42 3.06 -15.18
CA MET A 1 14.05 3.87 -14.11
C MET A 1 13.25 3.72 -12.83
N ALA A 2 13.92 3.54 -11.69
CA ALA A 2 13.27 3.57 -10.39
C ALA A 2 12.85 5.00 -10.03
N LYS A 3 11.68 5.16 -9.40
CA LYS A 3 11.15 6.45 -8.94
C LYS A 3 10.54 6.29 -7.56
N LEU A 4 10.65 7.33 -6.73
CA LEU A 4 9.99 7.42 -5.43
C LEU A 4 8.95 8.53 -5.49
N TYR A 5 7.70 8.19 -5.18
CA TYR A 5 6.60 9.14 -5.04
C TYR A 5 6.18 9.20 -3.58
N PHE A 6 6.11 10.41 -3.02
CA PHE A 6 5.69 10.63 -1.64
C PHE A 6 4.41 11.47 -1.61
N PHE A 7 3.33 10.87 -1.11
CA PHE A 7 2.03 11.53 -0.99
C PHE A 7 1.78 11.93 0.47
N TYR A 8 1.81 13.23 0.75
CA TYR A 8 1.45 13.81 2.05
C TYR A 8 0.35 14.85 1.87
N SER A 9 -0.61 14.87 2.79
CA SER A 9 -1.71 15.83 2.84
C SER A 9 -2.56 15.56 4.09
N THR A 10 -3.61 16.36 4.29
CA THR A 10 -4.61 16.19 5.35
C THR A 10 -5.44 14.90 5.15
N MET A 11 -6.24 14.54 6.17
CA MET A 11 -7.26 13.49 6.03
C MET A 11 -8.29 13.90 4.98
N ASN A 12 -8.95 12.94 4.32
CA ASN A 12 -9.87 13.15 3.19
C ASN A 12 -9.25 13.63 1.86
N ALA A 13 -7.97 13.95 1.81
CA ALA A 13 -7.31 14.38 0.56
C ALA A 13 -7.03 13.25 -0.46
N GLY A 14 -7.58 12.04 -0.28
CA GLY A 14 -7.48 10.96 -1.27
C GLY A 14 -6.16 10.17 -1.31
N LYS A 15 -5.31 10.22 -0.27
CA LYS A 15 -4.02 9.49 -0.25
C LYS A 15 -4.15 7.99 -0.51
N SER A 16 -5.01 7.28 0.23
CA SER A 16 -5.23 5.84 0.02
C SER A 16 -5.85 5.54 -1.34
N THR A 17 -6.72 6.42 -1.85
CA THR A 17 -7.30 6.29 -3.18
C THR A 17 -6.21 6.33 -4.27
N ALA A 18 -5.32 7.31 -4.22
CA ALA A 18 -4.23 7.44 -5.19
C ALA A 18 -3.27 6.23 -5.16
N LEU A 19 -2.96 5.72 -3.96
CA LEU A 19 -2.15 4.50 -3.79
C LEU A 19 -2.83 3.28 -4.44
N LEU A 20 -4.10 3.04 -4.12
CA LEU A 20 -4.86 1.89 -4.63
C LEU A 20 -5.11 1.99 -6.14
N GLN A 21 -5.34 3.19 -6.67
CA GLN A 21 -5.43 3.42 -8.11
C GLN A 21 -4.10 3.11 -8.82
N SER A 22 -2.97 3.52 -8.23
CA SER A 22 -1.65 3.19 -8.78
C SER A 22 -1.41 1.68 -8.79
N ASN A 23 -1.77 0.99 -7.69
CA ASN A 23 -1.70 -0.47 -7.61
C ASN A 23 -2.53 -1.16 -8.71
N HIS A 24 -3.77 -0.72 -8.90
CA HIS A 24 -4.65 -1.22 -9.96
C HIS A 24 -4.04 -1.00 -11.35
N ASN A 25 -3.55 0.21 -11.64
CA ASN A 25 -2.96 0.53 -12.94
C ASN A 25 -1.73 -0.33 -13.28
N TYR A 26 -0.89 -0.63 -12.28
CA TYR A 26 0.24 -1.54 -12.45
C TYR A 26 -0.23 -2.98 -12.71
N SER A 27 -1.23 -3.46 -11.97
CA SER A 27 -1.83 -4.78 -12.18
C SER A 27 -2.41 -4.93 -13.59
N GLU A 28 -3.16 -3.93 -14.07
CA GLU A 28 -3.71 -3.88 -15.44
C GLU A 28 -2.61 -3.91 -16.51
N SER A 29 -1.42 -3.42 -16.18
CA SER A 29 -0.24 -3.47 -17.05
C SER A 29 0.56 -4.78 -16.93
N ASN A 30 -0.02 -5.82 -16.30
CA ASN A 30 0.63 -7.09 -15.98
C ASN A 30 1.88 -6.97 -15.10
N LEU A 31 1.98 -5.91 -14.30
CA LEU A 31 3.07 -5.72 -13.34
C LEU A 31 2.63 -6.19 -11.96
N LYS A 32 3.51 -6.93 -11.29
CA LYS A 32 3.29 -7.38 -9.92
C LYS A 32 3.62 -6.27 -8.94
N THR A 33 2.73 -6.04 -7.99
CA THR A 33 2.89 -5.02 -6.94
C THR A 33 2.88 -5.67 -5.56
N LEU A 34 3.43 -4.94 -4.59
CA LEU A 34 3.36 -5.28 -3.17
C LEU A 34 2.87 -4.05 -2.43
N LEU A 35 1.86 -4.24 -1.59
CA LEU A 35 1.34 -3.23 -0.68
C LEU A 35 1.79 -3.55 0.74
N PHE A 36 2.13 -2.51 1.49
CA PHE A 36 2.55 -2.62 2.88
C PHE A 36 1.74 -1.65 3.72
N ILE A 37 1.38 -2.08 4.93
CA ILE A 37 0.61 -1.26 5.88
C ILE A 37 1.26 -1.36 7.27
N PRO A 38 1.42 -0.25 8.01
CA PRO A 38 1.87 -0.30 9.39
C PRO A 38 0.95 -1.16 10.27
N LYS A 39 1.53 -1.94 11.18
CA LYS A 39 0.82 -2.86 12.09
C LYS A 39 -0.34 -2.23 12.84
N ASP A 40 -0.14 -1.04 13.40
CA ASP A 40 -1.15 -0.27 14.13
C ASP A 40 -2.38 0.13 13.28
N LEU A 41 -2.22 0.21 11.95
CA LEU A 41 -3.32 0.39 11.00
C LEU A 41 -3.87 -0.95 10.51
N GLY A 42 -2.99 -1.88 10.13
CA GLY A 42 -3.35 -3.21 9.61
C GLY A 42 -4.18 -4.04 10.59
N ASP A 43 -3.83 -4.01 11.88
CA ASP A 43 -4.57 -4.72 12.94
C ASP A 43 -6.02 -4.22 13.06
N LYS A 44 -6.29 -2.96 12.66
CA LYS A 44 -7.64 -2.35 12.70
C LYS A 44 -8.43 -2.55 11.41
N SER A 45 -7.75 -2.92 10.33
CA SER A 45 -8.33 -3.04 8.99
C SER A 45 -8.24 -4.46 8.42
N ASP A 46 -7.99 -5.46 9.27
CA ASP A 46 -7.83 -6.86 8.89
C ASP A 46 -6.77 -7.04 7.77
N GLY A 47 -5.66 -6.31 7.89
CA GLY A 47 -4.57 -6.34 6.92
C GLY A 47 -4.83 -5.60 5.60
N LYS A 48 -5.90 -4.80 5.50
CA LYS A 48 -6.25 -4.09 4.26
C LYS A 48 -5.90 -2.60 4.28
N ILE A 49 -5.52 -2.07 3.12
CA ILE A 49 -5.53 -0.62 2.89
C ILE A 49 -6.91 -0.25 2.35
N ILE A 50 -7.64 0.59 3.09
CA ILE A 50 -9.00 0.99 2.75
C ILE A 50 -9.03 2.50 2.46
N SER A 51 -9.59 2.88 1.33
CA SER A 51 -9.88 4.28 0.99
C SER A 51 -11.28 4.68 1.48
N ARG A 52 -11.48 5.98 1.69
CA ARG A 52 -12.79 6.51 2.12
C ARG A 52 -13.90 6.39 1.07
N ILE A 53 -13.54 6.13 -0.18
CA ILE A 53 -14.49 5.94 -1.27
C ILE A 53 -14.75 4.45 -1.56
N GLY A 54 -14.31 3.55 -0.67
CA GLY A 54 -14.64 2.12 -0.74
C GLY A 54 -13.69 1.24 -1.56
N LEU A 55 -12.62 1.80 -2.14
CA LEU A 55 -11.54 0.95 -2.68
C LEU A 55 -10.76 0.30 -1.53
N GLU A 56 -10.44 -0.98 -1.68
CA GLU A 56 -9.61 -1.73 -0.74
C GLU A 56 -8.67 -2.70 -1.45
N ALA A 57 -7.57 -3.05 -0.79
CA ALA A 57 -6.68 -4.13 -1.21
C ALA A 57 -5.93 -4.72 0.00
N ASP A 58 -5.62 -6.01 -0.07
CA ASP A 58 -4.79 -6.69 0.91
C ASP A 58 -3.37 -6.10 0.91
N ALA A 59 -2.80 -5.99 2.10
CA ALA A 59 -1.45 -5.49 2.30
C ALA A 59 -0.69 -6.35 3.30
N ILE A 60 0.63 -6.37 3.13
CA ILE A 60 1.52 -7.02 4.09
C ILE A 60 1.65 -6.09 5.29
N ILE A 61 1.29 -6.60 6.47
CA ILE A 61 1.48 -5.88 7.72
C ILE A 61 2.97 -5.82 8.04
N VAL A 62 3.47 -4.61 8.32
CA VAL A 62 4.88 -4.36 8.66
C VAL A 62 5.00 -3.65 10.00
N ASP A 63 6.01 -4.02 10.76
CA ASP A 63 6.45 -3.33 11.97
C ASP A 63 7.92 -2.92 11.84
N ASN A 64 8.51 -2.45 12.94
CA ASN A 64 9.88 -1.96 12.96
C ASN A 64 10.94 -3.05 12.74
N GLU A 65 10.57 -4.32 12.88
CA GLU A 65 11.48 -5.47 12.70
C GLU A 65 11.39 -6.05 11.28
N TYR A 66 10.44 -5.57 10.47
CA TYR A 66 10.21 -6.09 9.13
C TYR A 66 11.37 -5.79 8.15
N ASN A 67 11.97 -6.85 7.61
CA ASN A 67 13.04 -6.73 6.62
C ASN A 67 12.51 -6.78 5.18
N PHE A 68 12.34 -5.60 4.57
CA PHE A 68 11.88 -5.46 3.19
C PHE A 68 12.80 -6.15 2.17
N LEU A 69 14.12 -6.05 2.35
CA LEU A 69 15.09 -6.61 1.40
C LEU A 69 15.04 -8.14 1.36
N MET A 70 14.79 -8.77 2.51
CA MET A 70 14.66 -10.23 2.58
C MET A 70 13.38 -10.71 1.89
N LYS A 71 12.26 -9.98 2.02
CA LYS A 71 11.01 -10.33 1.34
C LYS A 71 11.12 -10.26 -0.18
N LEU A 72 11.86 -9.28 -0.71
CA LEU A 72 11.93 -9.00 -2.15
C LEU A 72 12.95 -9.86 -2.92
N LYS A 73 13.79 -10.63 -2.22
CA LYS A 73 14.81 -11.50 -2.84
C LYS A 73 14.32 -12.93 -3.14
N ASN A 74 13.10 -13.27 -2.72
CA ASN A 74 12.41 -14.52 -3.02
C ASN A 74 11.33 -14.28 -4.08
#